data_AF-A0A069IIU1-F1
#
_entry.id   AF-A0A069IIU1-F1
#
_cell.length_a   1.000
_cell.length_b   1.000
_cell.length_c   1.000
_cell.angle_alpha   90.00
_cell.angle_beta   90.00
_cell.angle_gamma   90.00
#
_symmetry.space_group_name_H-M   'P 1'
#
loop_
_entity.id
_entity.type
_entity.pdbx_description
1 polymer ?
#
loop_
_entity_poly.entity_id
_entity_poly.type
_entity_poly.pdbx_seq_one_letter_code
_entity_poly.pdbx_strand_id
1 'polypeptide(L)'
;MQGILTICRVIVPETPGVADSLAQLDYRARELVAYVDANGGATINYGARHRQDKPISTAPVESAVNQMLNKRMCKRQQMRWSPNGVHLLAQVRCAVINGDLVERLARYEPPTEPRSKEVVEFLAQLGLSEYEPQGF
;
A
#
# COMPACT_ATOMS: atom_id res chain seq x y z
N MET A 1 -26.34 31.57 18.06
CA MET A 1 -26.10 30.13 17.80
C MET A 1 -27.25 29.20 18.21
N GLN A 2 -28.27 29.64 18.95
CA GLN A 2 -29.45 28.80 19.25
C GLN A 2 -30.37 28.54 18.04
N GLY A 3 -30.55 29.51 17.14
CA GLY A 3 -31.54 29.41 16.05
C GLY A 3 -31.26 28.34 14.99
N ILE A 4 -29.98 28.05 14.68
CA ILE A 4 -29.60 27.02 13.70
C ILE A 4 -29.87 25.61 14.27
N LEU A 5 -29.63 25.42 15.57
CA LEU A 5 -29.90 24.14 16.26
C LEU A 5 -31.41 23.85 16.36
N THR A 6 -32.27 24.87 16.39
CA THR A 6 -33.73 24.69 16.43
C THR A 6 -34.30 24.25 15.08
N ILE A 7 -33.76 24.74 13.97
CA ILE A 7 -34.24 24.39 12.62
C ILE A 7 -33.89 22.94 12.26
N CYS A 8 -32.70 22.45 12.64
CA CYS A 8 -32.31 21.06 12.41
C CYS A 8 -33.16 20.05 13.18
N ARG A 9 -33.76 20.44 14.32
CA ARG A 9 -34.61 19.57 15.13
C ARG A 9 -36.00 19.31 14.53
N VAL A 10 -36.43 20.14 13.56
CA VAL A 10 -37.78 20.09 12.97
C VAL A 10 -37.87 19.15 11.76
N ILE A 11 -36.76 18.79 11.12
CA ILE A 11 -36.77 18.02 9.85
C ILE A 11 -36.30 16.57 10.05
N VAL A 12 -35.68 16.27 11.19
CA VAL A 12 -35.12 14.95 11.45
C VAL A 12 -36.15 14.15 12.26
N PRO A 13 -36.75 13.07 11.72
CA PRO A 13 -37.66 12.25 12.50
C PRO A 13 -36.90 11.69 13.70
N GLU A 14 -37.40 11.89 14.92
CA GLU A 14 -36.83 11.31 16.16
C GLU A 14 -37.13 9.80 16.23
N THR A 15 -36.77 9.07 15.16
CA THR A 15 -36.74 7.61 15.19
C THR A 15 -35.46 7.15 15.87
N PRO A 16 -35.50 6.01 16.59
CA PRO A 16 -34.30 5.45 17.22
C PRO A 16 -33.12 5.33 16.25
N GLY A 17 -33.37 4.97 14.99
CA GLY A 17 -32.33 4.85 13.97
C GLY A 17 -31.63 6.16 13.61
N VAL A 18 -32.30 7.31 13.73
CA VAL A 18 -31.63 8.62 13.53
C VAL A 18 -30.83 9.01 14.77
N ALA A 19 -31.34 8.78 15.97
CA ALA A 19 -30.58 9.00 17.20
C ALA A 19 -29.27 8.17 17.20
N ASP A 20 -29.35 6.90 16.80
CA ASP A 20 -28.19 6.01 16.65
C ASP A 20 -27.22 6.52 15.58
N SER A 21 -27.74 7.00 14.44
CA SER A 21 -26.92 7.58 13.37
C SER A 21 -26.18 8.85 13.81
N LEU A 22 -26.84 9.72 14.58
CA LEU A 22 -26.23 10.93 15.13
C LEU A 22 -25.15 10.61 16.17
N ALA A 23 -25.40 9.62 17.04
CA ALA A 23 -24.41 9.14 18.00
C ALA A 23 -23.19 8.53 17.27
N GLN A 24 -23.43 7.75 16.21
CA GLN A 24 -22.37 7.17 15.39
C GLN A 24 -21.55 8.26 14.70
N LEU A 25 -22.20 9.31 14.19
CA LEU A 25 -21.52 10.44 13.56
C LEU A 25 -20.66 11.21 14.56
N ASP A 26 -21.18 11.52 15.75
CA ASP A 26 -20.43 12.17 16.83
C ASP A 26 -19.19 11.36 17.21
N TYR A 27 -19.35 10.04 17.39
CA TYR A 27 -18.24 9.15 17.65
C TYR A 27 -17.16 9.21 16.56
N ARG A 28 -17.55 9.10 15.27
CA ARG A 28 -16.59 9.13 14.15
C ARG A 28 -15.93 10.49 13.98
N ALA A 29 -16.64 11.58 14.23
CA ALA A 29 -16.07 12.92 14.20
C ALA A 29 -14.99 13.09 15.28
N ARG A 30 -15.24 12.62 16.50
CA ARG A 30 -14.24 12.65 17.59
C ARG A 30 -13.04 11.78 17.28
N GLU A 31 -13.27 10.57 16.74
CA GLU A 31 -12.20 9.66 16.31
C GLU A 31 -11.32 10.31 15.23
N LEU A 32 -11.93 10.98 14.24
CA LEU A 32 -11.21 11.70 13.20
C LEU A 32 -10.35 12.84 13.77
N VAL A 33 -10.92 13.67 14.65
CA VAL A 33 -10.18 14.78 15.29
C VAL A 33 -9.00 14.23 16.09
N ALA A 34 -9.22 13.22 16.93
CA ALA A 34 -8.18 12.58 17.70
C ALA A 34 -7.07 11.99 16.81
N TYR A 35 -7.45 11.37 15.68
CA TYR A 35 -6.49 10.87 14.70
C TYR A 35 -5.66 12.01 14.10
N VAL A 36 -6.29 13.10 13.66
CA VAL A 36 -5.57 14.24 13.07
C VAL A 36 -4.63 14.87 14.10
N ASP A 37 -5.07 15.06 15.34
CA ASP A 37 -4.26 15.62 16.42
C ASP A 37 -3.05 14.72 16.74
N ALA A 38 -3.27 13.42 16.87
CA ALA A 38 -2.21 12.45 17.14
C ALA A 38 -1.18 12.36 16.00
N ASN A 39 -1.60 12.64 14.76
CA ASN A 39 -0.75 12.52 13.57
C ASN A 39 -0.33 13.88 12.98
N GLY A 40 -0.56 15.00 13.68
CA GLY A 40 -0.35 16.35 13.15
C GLY A 40 1.05 16.58 12.57
N GLY A 41 2.09 16.05 13.22
CA GLY A 41 3.48 16.12 12.75
C GLY A 41 3.83 15.19 11.57
N ALA A 42 2.99 14.21 11.27
CA ALA A 42 3.13 13.27 10.16
C ALA A 42 2.20 13.57 8.98
N THR A 43 1.26 14.52 9.15
CA THR A 43 0.32 14.88 8.08
C THR A 43 1.02 15.60 6.93
N ILE A 44 0.80 15.12 5.70
CA ILE A 44 1.36 15.74 4.50
C ILE A 44 0.49 16.96 4.13
N ASN A 45 1.11 18.12 3.98
CA ASN A 45 0.43 19.32 3.48
C ASN A 45 0.17 19.22 1.98
N TYR A 46 -0.91 18.53 1.60
CA TYR A 46 -1.31 18.35 0.21
C TYR A 46 -1.68 19.66 -0.47
N GLY A 47 -2.18 20.66 0.25
CA GLY A 47 -2.46 22.00 -0.30
C GLY A 47 -1.19 22.73 -0.74
N ALA A 48 -0.10 22.62 0.01
CA ALA A 48 1.20 23.15 -0.38
C ALA A 48 1.79 22.36 -1.57
N ARG A 49 1.63 21.04 -1.60
CA ARG A 49 2.04 20.21 -2.75
C ARG A 49 1.28 20.57 -4.03
N HIS A 50 -0.03 20.77 -3.95
CA HIS A 50 -0.86 21.19 -5.07
C HIS A 50 -0.38 22.52 -5.66
N ARG A 51 -0.11 23.53 -4.81
CA ARG A 51 0.42 24.83 -5.24
C ARG A 51 1.84 24.76 -5.83
N GLN A 52 2.53 23.65 -5.65
CA GLN A 52 3.88 23.39 -6.19
C GLN A 52 3.83 22.41 -7.37
N ASP A 53 2.64 22.12 -7.93
CA ASP A 53 2.43 21.12 -8.99
C ASP A 53 2.99 19.73 -8.66
N LYS A 54 3.05 19.40 -7.36
CA LYS A 54 3.48 18.08 -6.88
C LYS A 54 2.28 17.14 -6.79
N PRO A 55 2.47 15.83 -7.03
CA PRO A 55 1.42 14.84 -6.85
C PRO A 55 0.80 14.92 -5.45
N ILE A 56 -0.53 15.00 -5.40
CA ILE A 56 -1.31 15.10 -4.15
C ILE A 56 -2.08 13.85 -3.79
N SER A 57 -2.07 12.84 -4.67
CA SER A 57 -2.80 11.61 -4.47
C SER A 57 -1.97 10.42 -4.91
N THR A 58 -1.88 9.43 -4.04
CA THR A 58 -1.38 8.08 -4.33
C THR A 58 -2.50 7.16 -4.80
N ALA A 59 -3.76 7.62 -4.85
CA ALA A 59 -4.91 6.77 -5.18
C ALA A 59 -4.78 6.02 -6.51
N PRO A 60 -4.22 6.59 -7.61
CA PRO A 60 -3.99 5.82 -8.83
C PRO A 60 -2.99 4.66 -8.63
N VAL A 61 -1.90 4.91 -7.88
CA VAL A 61 -0.88 3.91 -7.56
C VAL A 61 -1.46 2.84 -6.64
N GLU A 62 -2.17 3.24 -5.59
CA GLU A 62 -2.83 2.34 -4.65
C GLU A 62 -3.90 1.48 -5.33
N SER A 63 -4.69 2.06 -6.24
CA SER A 63 -5.68 1.33 -7.02
C SER A 63 -5.02 0.33 -7.98
N ALA A 64 -3.94 0.73 -8.66
CA ALA A 64 -3.18 -0.18 -9.53
C ALA A 64 -2.56 -1.36 -8.74
N VAL A 65 -1.99 -1.08 -7.57
CA VAL A 65 -1.47 -2.10 -6.65
C VAL A 65 -2.62 -3.01 -6.20
N ASN A 66 -3.73 -2.45 -5.73
CA ASN A 66 -4.88 -3.23 -5.27
C ASN A 66 -5.47 -4.10 -6.38
N GLN A 67 -5.54 -3.62 -7.62
CA GLN A 67 -5.95 -4.44 -8.78
C GLN A 67 -4.97 -5.57 -9.06
N MET A 68 -3.66 -5.30 -9.03
CA MET A 68 -2.63 -6.32 -9.22
C MET A 68 -2.71 -7.40 -8.12
N LEU A 69 -2.84 -6.97 -6.87
CA LEU A 69 -2.99 -7.85 -5.71
C LEU A 69 -4.28 -8.66 -5.84
N ASN A 70 -5.43 -8.05 -6.09
CA ASN A 70 -6.69 -8.80 -6.22
C ASN A 70 -6.67 -9.77 -7.40
N LYS A 71 -6.07 -9.39 -8.53
CA LYS A 71 -5.96 -10.27 -9.72
C LYS A 71 -5.05 -11.48 -9.49
N ARG A 72 -4.09 -11.41 -8.56
CA ARG A 72 -3.11 -12.48 -8.31
C ARG A 72 -3.18 -13.11 -6.92
N MET A 73 -3.89 -12.51 -5.97
CA MET A 73 -3.93 -12.84 -4.54
C MET A 73 -5.35 -13.02 -3.98
N CYS A 74 -6.41 -12.93 -4.81
CA CYS A 74 -7.77 -13.15 -4.32
C CYS A 74 -7.96 -14.57 -3.74
N LYS A 75 -8.88 -14.68 -2.78
CA LYS A 75 -9.12 -15.78 -1.81
C LYS A 75 -9.16 -17.23 -2.32
N ARG A 76 -9.16 -17.47 -3.64
CA ARG A 76 -9.22 -18.81 -4.25
C ARG A 76 -7.87 -19.33 -4.76
N GLN A 77 -6.83 -18.49 -4.83
CA GLN A 77 -5.49 -18.88 -5.25
C GLN A 77 -4.45 -18.19 -4.34
N GLN A 78 -4.41 -18.61 -3.08
CA GLN A 78 -3.48 -18.07 -2.09
C GLN A 78 -2.08 -18.64 -2.39
N MET A 79 -1.32 -17.95 -3.22
CA MET A 79 0.06 -18.34 -3.48
C MET A 79 0.94 -18.08 -2.25
N ARG A 80 1.85 -19.01 -1.93
CA ARG A 80 2.87 -18.87 -0.87
C ARG A 80 4.03 -18.03 -1.38
N TRP A 81 3.91 -16.70 -1.33
CA TRP A 81 5.01 -15.81 -1.66
C TRP A 81 5.75 -15.43 -0.38
N SER A 82 7.09 -15.45 -0.42
CA SER A 82 7.90 -14.81 0.60
C SER A 82 7.79 -13.28 0.47
N PRO A 83 8.02 -12.51 1.56
CA PRO A 83 8.07 -11.04 1.50
C PRO A 83 8.98 -10.52 0.37
N ASN A 84 10.14 -11.17 0.18
CA ASN A 84 11.10 -10.83 -0.89
C ASN A 84 10.50 -11.06 -2.29
N GLY A 85 9.79 -12.18 -2.50
CA GLY A 85 9.16 -12.46 -3.79
C GLY A 85 8.09 -11.44 -4.15
N VAL A 86 7.27 -11.02 -3.18
CA VAL A 86 6.25 -9.97 -3.41
C VAL A 86 6.91 -8.64 -3.77
N HIS A 87 7.99 -8.28 -3.05
CA HIS A 87 8.71 -7.04 -3.29
C HIS A 87 9.30 -6.97 -4.71
N LEU A 88 10.02 -8.01 -5.14
CA LEU A 88 10.62 -8.09 -6.47
C LEU A 88 9.55 -8.07 -7.58
N LEU A 89 8.45 -8.80 -7.40
CA LEU A 89 7.35 -8.79 -8.37
C LEU A 89 6.74 -7.40 -8.54
N ALA A 90 6.55 -6.67 -7.43
CA ALA A 90 6.03 -5.31 -7.46
C ALA A 90 6.98 -4.36 -8.22
N GLN A 91 8.29 -4.48 -8.01
CA GLN A 91 9.29 -3.67 -8.74
C GLN A 91 9.22 -3.92 -10.26
N VAL A 92 9.20 -5.19 -10.68
CA VAL A 92 9.10 -5.56 -12.11
C VAL A 92 7.80 -5.03 -12.71
N ARG A 93 6.68 -5.13 -11.98
CA ARG A 93 5.37 -4.65 -12.47
C ARG A 93 5.32 -3.13 -12.62
N CYS A 94 5.84 -2.39 -11.65
CA CYS A 94 6.01 -0.94 -11.79
C CYS A 94 6.87 -0.61 -13.01
N ALA A 95 7.97 -1.33 -13.21
CA ALA A 95 8.87 -1.07 -14.33
C ALA A 95 8.23 -1.33 -15.70
N VAL A 96 7.39 -2.36 -15.81
CA VAL A 96 6.60 -2.63 -17.03
C VAL A 96 5.59 -1.50 -17.28
N ILE A 97 4.88 -1.04 -16.25
CA ILE A 97 3.88 0.04 -16.38
C ILE A 97 4.55 1.35 -16.79
N ASN A 98 5.73 1.64 -16.24
CA ASN A 98 6.51 2.83 -16.57
C ASN A 98 7.23 2.73 -17.92
N GLY A 99 7.27 1.56 -18.55
CA GLY A 99 8.01 1.32 -19.79
C GLY A 99 9.53 1.30 -19.64
N ASP A 100 10.05 1.26 -18.41
CA ASP A 100 11.48 1.34 -18.10
C ASP A 100 12.08 -0.02 -17.65
N LEU A 101 11.38 -1.14 -17.86
CA LEU A 101 11.82 -2.47 -17.44
C LEU A 101 13.21 -2.84 -17.96
N VAL A 102 13.47 -2.65 -19.26
CA VAL A 102 14.74 -3.04 -19.88
C VAL A 102 15.90 -2.24 -19.28
N GLU A 103 15.71 -0.93 -19.07
CA GLU A 103 16.72 -0.04 -18.49
C GLU A 103 16.99 -0.36 -17.01
N ARG A 104 15.95 -0.74 -16.26
CA ARG A 104 16.08 -1.17 -14.86
C ARG A 104 16.74 -2.52 -14.73
N LEU A 105 16.41 -3.48 -15.60
CA LEU A 105 17.02 -4.80 -15.60
C LEU A 105 18.52 -4.70 -15.94
N ALA A 106 18.88 -3.86 -16.90
CA ALA A 106 20.27 -3.60 -17.26
C ALA A 106 21.12 -3.00 -16.12
N ARG A 107 20.47 -2.37 -15.12
CA ARG A 107 21.13 -1.77 -13.94
C ARG A 107 20.94 -2.60 -12.67
N TYR A 108 20.22 -3.71 -12.74
CA TYR A 108 19.93 -4.52 -11.58
C TYR A 108 21.13 -5.43 -11.28
N GLU A 109 21.79 -5.16 -10.16
CA GLU A 109 22.75 -6.09 -9.58
C GLU A 109 22.02 -6.93 -8.52
N PRO A 110 21.93 -8.26 -8.68
CA PRO A 110 21.29 -9.10 -7.68
C PRO A 110 22.06 -9.01 -6.35
N PRO A 111 21.35 -8.90 -5.21
CA PRO A 111 22.00 -9.00 -3.92
C PRO A 111 22.75 -10.34 -3.82
N THR A 112 24.07 -10.28 -3.70
CA THR A 112 24.88 -11.44 -3.33
C THR A 112 24.67 -11.69 -1.84
N GLU A 113 23.59 -12.39 -1.47
CA GLU A 113 23.58 -13.01 -0.16
C GLU A 113 24.68 -14.09 -0.14
N PRO A 114 25.62 -14.05 0.82
CA PRO A 114 26.60 -15.12 0.94
C PRO A 114 25.83 -16.42 1.16
N ARG A 115 25.97 -17.36 0.22
CA ARG A 115 25.37 -18.69 0.35
C ARG A 115 25.79 -19.26 1.69
N SER A 116 24.84 -19.77 2.48
CA SER A 116 25.17 -20.40 3.75
C SER A 116 26.12 -21.58 3.50
N LYS A 117 26.99 -21.90 4.47
CA LYS A 117 28.00 -22.96 4.30
C LYS A 117 27.38 -24.29 3.89
N GLU A 118 26.19 -24.59 4.42
CA GLU A 118 25.44 -25.81 4.12
C GLU A 118 25.02 -25.88 2.65
N VAL A 119 24.60 -24.74 2.07
CA VAL A 119 24.23 -24.66 0.66
C VAL A 119 25.46 -24.79 -0.24
N VAL A 120 26.59 -24.20 0.15
CA VAL A 120 27.86 -24.32 -0.60
C VAL A 120 28.36 -25.77 -0.61
N GLU A 121 28.35 -26.44 0.55
CA GLU A 121 28.75 -27.85 0.68
C GLU A 121 27.83 -28.78 -0.10
N PHE A 122 26.52 -28.56 -0.05
CA PHE A 122 25.54 -29.33 -0.82
C PHE A 122 25.72 -29.18 -2.34
N LEU A 123 25.96 -27.94 -2.82
CA LEU A 123 26.22 -27.70 -4.23
C LEU A 123 27.56 -28.29 -4.70
N ALA A 124 28.57 -28.32 -3.83
CA ALA A 124 29.85 -28.98 -4.09
C ALA A 124 29.68 -30.50 -4.22
N GLN A 125 28.85 -31.13 -3.39
CA GLN A 125 28.52 -32.57 -3.50
C GLN A 125 27.81 -32.92 -4.80
N LEU A 126 27.04 -31.98 -5.37
CA LEU A 126 26.35 -32.15 -6.64
C LEU A 126 27.21 -31.76 -7.86
N GLY A 127 28.45 -31.31 -7.68
CA GLY A 127 29.31 -30.84 -8.77
C GLY A 127 28.86 -29.51 -9.39
N LEU A 128 27.98 -28.75 -8.72
CA LEU A 128 27.39 -27.49 -9.20
C LEU A 128 27.98 -26.25 -8.50
N SER A 129 29.21 -26.38 -7.99
CA SER A 129 29.95 -25.31 -7.30
C SER A 129 30.02 -24.00 -8.10
N GLU A 130 30.16 -24.11 -9.43
CA GLU A 130 30.34 -22.97 -10.35
C GLU A 130 29.04 -22.55 -11.05
N TYR A 131 27.89 -23.11 -10.67
CA TYR A 131 26.62 -22.70 -11.27
C TYR A 131 26.24 -21.29 -10.79
N GLU A 132 26.63 -20.29 -11.59
CA GLU A 132 25.95 -19.01 -11.61
C GLU A 132 24.57 -19.22 -12.24
N PRO A 133 23.47 -18.95 -11.52
CA PRO A 133 22.18 -18.89 -12.16
C PRO A 133 22.26 -17.78 -13.20
N GLN A 134 22.25 -18.15 -14.47
CA GLN A 134 22.06 -17.18 -15.54
C GLN A 134 20.75 -16.46 -15.23
N GLY A 135 20.87 -15.19 -14.85
CA GLY A 135 19.73 -14.31 -14.67
C GLY A 135 18.88 -14.34 -15.94
N PHE A 136 17.57 -14.21 -15.77
CA PHE A 136 16.64 -14.02 -16.88
C PHE A 136 17.02 -12.82 -17.74
#